data_AF-A0A7V4Y5V3-F1
#
_entry.id   AF-A0A7V4Y5V3-F1
#
_cell.length_a   1.000
_cell.length_b   1.000
_cell.length_c   1.000
_cell.angle_alpha   90.00
_cell.angle_beta   90.00
_cell.angle_gamma   90.00
#
_symmetry.space_group_name_H-M   'P 1'
#
loop_
_entity.id
_entity.type
_entity.pdbx_description
1 polymer ?
#
loop_
_entity_poly.entity_id
_entity_poly.type
_entity_poly.pdbx_seq_one_letter_code
_entity_poly.pdbx_strand_id
1 'polypeptide(L)'
;MRPKLFLIIAVVVLALSSVHKEDKAEISQKSYGLHGYISFNHDPIPKEYGAGIGFYVAVWPLIDEPLAGFQIGLPSTWIIPDNSDNKDKPLCPEGTLARKWKERGPTWSSVFQTIEGGVGYWAGNHFRYGPPKFSMNGTPQCYDYEIGSPGWSFFYSDEALPEDRLGIAQLSNRLLIPPDGITFEGNPNGEFLGYTWMALPFTDPEKGEPPTGDQSWTCFLSAANFKGPIAFFIPETWSKIARLFNYPFLYGRGLDSRPGVAGGGAIEINTVPRFEAKDSAGVIYAKLPKLQFPVDENGHSILVQEVTYYSRAALYDPFKAWREQGTFCSGQFDNKGAIKPKLIPKLTRYDMSGIEIVGIEGEAGFFKTEVFPGNMWGLQWKSGVKGMMAVFPQYYRYEGNKYVAIRESEVPAETGLIEQRFRLAEPGHPYTSNWVNIHPSVEANPRPEDRSSKVKLIKEPAEGLVADHSYPDVRPRPKAGPFKVRLADGSVVTYYWYRFIDQPAFWQYTRPGDPNGWSAEKKAKLQALVEKIHATWPIDRDYMAPPAFGRLVKLDPALIVTPPPGLEVGYVPIVVRQEAAQK
;
A
#
# COMPACT_ATOMS: atom_id res chain seq x y z
N MET A 1 -49.01 90.80 -5.45
CA MET A 1 -48.37 90.70 -6.78
C MET A 1 -47.52 89.43 -6.79
N ARG A 2 -47.66 88.61 -7.84
CA ARG A 2 -47.10 87.26 -8.10
C ARG A 2 -47.76 86.03 -7.43
N PRO A 3 -47.88 84.90 -8.17
CA PRO A 3 -49.11 84.12 -8.25
C PRO A 3 -48.98 82.66 -7.78
N LYS A 4 -50.13 82.00 -7.55
CA LYS A 4 -50.22 80.56 -7.26
C LYS A 4 -50.28 79.76 -8.57
N LEU A 5 -49.39 78.76 -8.70
CA LEU A 5 -49.30 77.82 -9.82
C LEU A 5 -49.94 76.49 -9.40
N PHE A 6 -50.86 75.96 -10.22
CA PHE A 6 -51.43 74.62 -10.09
C PHE A 6 -50.45 73.58 -10.67
N LEU A 7 -50.21 72.49 -9.94
CA LEU A 7 -49.33 71.39 -10.33
C LEU A 7 -50.16 70.18 -10.79
N ILE A 8 -49.93 69.73 -12.02
CA ILE A 8 -50.48 68.52 -12.63
C ILE A 8 -49.62 67.32 -12.19
N ILE A 9 -50.24 66.28 -11.62
CA ILE A 9 -49.58 65.03 -11.25
C ILE A 9 -49.66 64.07 -12.44
N ALA A 10 -48.50 63.71 -13.01
CA ALA A 10 -48.36 62.62 -13.97
C ALA A 10 -47.78 61.40 -13.24
N VAL A 11 -48.50 60.28 -13.28
CA VAL A 11 -48.05 58.98 -12.75
C VAL A 11 -47.30 58.25 -13.86
N VAL A 12 -46.00 58.03 -13.66
CA VAL A 12 -45.16 57.15 -14.50
C VAL A 12 -44.96 55.85 -13.75
N VAL A 13 -45.50 54.75 -14.29
CA VAL A 13 -45.22 53.39 -13.81
C VAL A 13 -43.98 52.88 -14.53
N LEU A 14 -42.84 52.84 -13.83
CA LEU A 14 -41.62 52.18 -14.28
C LEU A 14 -41.66 50.71 -13.88
N ALA A 15 -41.86 49.83 -14.87
CA ALA A 15 -41.68 48.40 -14.70
C ALA A 15 -40.18 48.08 -14.62
N LEU A 16 -39.70 47.72 -13.42
CA LEU A 16 -38.37 47.17 -13.20
C LEU A 16 -38.39 45.68 -13.55
N SER A 17 -37.84 45.33 -14.72
CA SER A 17 -37.48 43.95 -15.04
C SER A 17 -36.31 43.53 -14.16
N SER A 18 -36.60 42.73 -13.12
CA SER A 18 -35.55 42.05 -12.36
C SER A 18 -34.90 40.98 -13.24
N VAL A 19 -33.67 41.22 -13.66
CA VAL A 19 -32.80 40.16 -14.17
C VAL A 19 -32.45 39.29 -12.97
N HIS A 20 -33.20 38.20 -12.78
CA HIS A 20 -32.76 37.10 -11.94
C HIS A 20 -31.49 36.52 -12.58
N LYS A 21 -30.34 36.91 -12.05
CA LYS A 21 -29.12 36.16 -12.25
C LYS A 21 -29.33 34.86 -11.48
N GLU A 22 -29.74 33.80 -12.16
CA GLU A 22 -29.71 32.46 -11.57
C GLU A 22 -28.26 32.21 -11.15
N ASP A 23 -28.02 32.21 -9.85
CA ASP A 23 -26.79 31.67 -9.29
C ASP A 23 -26.76 30.20 -9.70
N LYS A 24 -26.03 29.89 -10.78
CA LYS A 24 -25.70 28.50 -11.14
C LYS A 24 -25.08 27.87 -9.90
N ALA A 25 -25.78 26.94 -9.29
CA ALA A 25 -25.27 26.18 -8.15
C ALA A 25 -23.89 25.63 -8.52
N GLU A 26 -22.86 26.00 -7.75
CA GLU A 26 -21.49 25.61 -8.01
C GLU A 26 -21.36 24.09 -7.92
N ILE A 27 -20.83 23.47 -8.98
CA ILE A 27 -20.66 22.02 -9.06
C ILE A 27 -19.51 21.63 -8.12
N SER A 28 -19.83 20.95 -7.02
CA SER A 28 -18.83 20.54 -6.03
C SER A 28 -18.24 19.16 -6.35
N GLN A 29 -16.94 19.01 -6.09
CA GLN A 29 -16.26 17.72 -6.17
C GLN A 29 -16.72 16.80 -5.04
N LYS A 30 -17.10 15.57 -5.37
CA LYS A 30 -17.53 14.51 -4.44
C LYS A 30 -16.53 13.35 -4.41
N SER A 31 -16.52 12.58 -3.32
CA SER A 31 -15.79 11.30 -3.21
C SER A 31 -16.62 10.13 -3.80
N TYR A 32 -16.09 8.91 -3.86
CA TYR A 32 -16.77 7.67 -4.31
C TYR A 32 -17.24 7.71 -5.77
N GLY A 33 -16.45 8.31 -6.65
CA GLY A 33 -16.69 8.41 -8.09
C GLY A 33 -16.56 7.09 -8.84
N LEU A 34 -15.50 6.34 -8.55
CA LEU A 34 -15.27 5.02 -9.10
C LEU A 34 -14.79 4.13 -7.96
N HIS A 35 -15.45 3.00 -7.81
CA HIS A 35 -15.06 1.90 -6.94
C HIS A 35 -15.22 0.60 -7.71
N GLY A 36 -14.35 -0.39 -7.47
CA GLY A 36 -14.41 -1.67 -8.19
C GLY A 36 -13.05 -2.34 -8.40
N TYR A 37 -13.04 -3.33 -9.29
CA TYR A 37 -11.85 -4.14 -9.56
C TYR A 37 -11.65 -4.41 -11.05
N ILE A 38 -10.40 -4.29 -11.50
CA ILE A 38 -9.91 -4.88 -12.75
C ILE A 38 -9.02 -6.03 -12.37
N SER A 39 -9.40 -7.27 -12.68
CA SER A 39 -8.75 -8.44 -12.08
C SER A 39 -8.57 -9.61 -13.05
N PHE A 40 -7.69 -10.52 -12.66
CA PHE A 40 -7.56 -11.85 -13.25
C PHE A 40 -7.72 -12.91 -12.17
N ASN A 41 -7.99 -14.13 -12.60
CA ASN A 41 -7.83 -15.35 -11.83
C ASN A 41 -6.69 -16.18 -12.45
N HIS A 42 -6.37 -17.31 -11.84
CA HIS A 42 -5.46 -18.28 -12.43
C HIS A 42 -5.91 -19.70 -12.08
N ASP A 43 -5.33 -20.70 -12.75
CA ASP A 43 -5.54 -22.11 -12.42
C ASP A 43 -5.18 -22.41 -10.96
N PRO A 44 -5.81 -23.41 -10.30
CA PRO A 44 -5.49 -23.79 -8.94
C PRO A 44 -3.99 -24.08 -8.72
N ILE A 45 -3.48 -23.66 -7.56
CA ILE A 45 -2.08 -23.82 -7.18
C ILE A 45 -1.93 -25.06 -6.32
N PRO A 46 -1.00 -25.99 -6.65
CA PRO A 46 -0.67 -27.12 -5.78
C PRO A 46 -0.15 -26.63 -4.42
N LYS A 47 -0.49 -27.35 -3.35
CA LYS A 47 -0.28 -26.91 -1.96
C LYS A 47 1.20 -26.70 -1.60
N GLU A 48 2.11 -27.37 -2.29
CA GLU A 48 3.55 -27.27 -2.10
C GLU A 48 4.13 -25.91 -2.55
N TYR A 49 3.41 -25.11 -3.33
CA TYR A 49 3.85 -23.80 -3.83
C TYR A 49 3.32 -22.61 -3.01
N GLY A 50 3.04 -22.82 -1.73
CA GLY A 50 2.65 -21.75 -0.80
C GLY A 50 3.81 -21.07 -0.07
N ALA A 51 5.06 -21.24 -0.51
CA ALA A 51 6.22 -20.62 0.15
C ALA A 51 6.52 -19.20 -0.38
N GLY A 52 6.04 -18.86 -1.57
CA GLY A 52 6.18 -17.52 -2.11
C GLY A 52 5.33 -17.27 -3.35
N ILE A 53 5.18 -16.00 -3.69
CA ILE A 53 4.51 -15.53 -4.91
C ILE A 53 5.19 -14.26 -5.41
N GLY A 54 5.36 -14.16 -6.73
CA GLY A 54 5.89 -12.97 -7.38
C GLY A 54 5.31 -12.75 -8.76
N PHE A 55 5.40 -11.51 -9.23
CA PHE A 55 4.95 -11.12 -10.56
C PHE A 55 5.61 -9.81 -10.97
N TYR A 56 5.57 -9.54 -12.27
CA TYR A 56 5.99 -8.27 -12.85
C TYR A 56 4.76 -7.43 -13.17
N VAL A 57 4.73 -6.21 -12.66
CA VAL A 57 3.63 -5.25 -12.84
C VAL A 57 4.09 -4.03 -13.61
N ALA A 58 3.27 -3.58 -14.56
CA ALA A 58 3.55 -2.35 -15.27
C ALA A 58 3.46 -1.14 -14.32
N VAL A 59 4.33 -0.16 -14.51
CA VAL A 59 4.38 1.10 -13.76
C VAL A 59 4.16 2.25 -14.74
N TRP A 60 3.16 3.09 -14.46
CA TRP A 60 2.85 4.28 -15.25
C TRP A 60 1.99 5.28 -14.46
N PRO A 61 1.99 6.57 -14.83
CA PRO A 61 1.02 7.55 -14.37
C PRO A 61 -0.39 7.24 -14.90
N LEU A 62 -1.21 6.63 -14.05
CA LEU A 62 -2.62 6.37 -14.31
C LEU A 62 -3.41 7.68 -14.44
N ILE A 63 -2.97 8.72 -13.73
CA ILE A 63 -3.50 10.09 -13.76
C ILE A 63 -2.44 11.02 -14.34
N ASP A 64 -2.88 12.08 -15.02
CA ASP A 64 -1.99 13.09 -15.62
C ASP A 64 -1.55 14.17 -14.63
N GLU A 65 -2.32 14.38 -13.56
CA GLU A 65 -1.99 15.31 -12.47
C GLU A 65 -2.14 14.62 -11.10
N PRO A 66 -1.38 15.02 -10.06
CA PRO A 66 -1.50 14.43 -8.73
C PRO A 66 -2.80 14.88 -8.06
N LEU A 67 -3.86 14.08 -8.15
CA LEU A 67 -5.19 14.45 -7.65
C LEU A 67 -5.38 14.21 -6.15
N ALA A 68 -6.13 15.10 -5.50
CA ALA A 68 -6.61 14.95 -4.13
C ALA A 68 -7.80 13.97 -4.06
N GLY A 69 -7.84 13.17 -2.99
CA GLY A 69 -8.93 12.20 -2.77
C GLY A 69 -8.93 11.05 -3.79
N PHE A 70 -7.74 10.66 -4.26
CA PHE A 70 -7.55 9.61 -5.27
C PHE A 70 -6.78 8.42 -4.70
N GLN A 71 -7.38 7.25 -4.73
CA GLN A 71 -6.80 5.98 -4.30
C GLN A 71 -7.15 4.86 -5.27
N ILE A 72 -6.13 4.32 -5.92
CA ILE A 72 -6.19 3.11 -6.75
C ILE A 72 -4.89 2.33 -6.54
N GLY A 73 -5.00 1.07 -6.11
CA GLY A 73 -3.89 0.11 -6.17
C GLY A 73 -3.75 -0.40 -7.60
N LEU A 74 -2.55 -0.35 -8.17
CA LEU A 74 -2.24 -1.02 -9.44
C LEU A 74 -2.09 -2.54 -9.20
N PRO A 75 -1.91 -3.38 -10.24
CA PRO A 75 -2.05 -4.82 -10.08
C PRO A 75 -1.25 -5.38 -8.89
N SER A 76 -1.96 -5.98 -7.95
CA SER A 76 -1.35 -6.65 -6.79
C SER A 76 -2.19 -7.85 -6.33
N THR A 77 -1.81 -8.47 -5.22
CA THR A 77 -2.53 -9.62 -4.65
C THR A 77 -2.49 -9.58 -3.12
N TRP A 78 -3.32 -10.41 -2.51
CA TRP A 78 -3.38 -10.65 -1.07
C TRP A 78 -2.83 -12.03 -0.77
N ILE A 79 -1.88 -12.13 0.15
CA ILE A 79 -1.38 -13.40 0.68
C ILE A 79 -1.97 -13.59 2.07
N ILE A 80 -2.70 -14.69 2.25
CA ILE A 80 -3.31 -15.07 3.53
C ILE A 80 -2.80 -16.44 3.97
N PRO A 81 -2.78 -16.77 5.28
CA PRO A 81 -2.32 -18.08 5.73
C PRO A 81 -3.34 -19.17 5.39
N ASP A 82 -2.88 -20.32 4.86
CA ASP A 82 -3.74 -21.47 4.57
C ASP A 82 -4.36 -22.05 5.85
N ASN A 83 -5.61 -21.69 6.08
CA ASN A 83 -6.48 -22.22 7.13
C ASN A 83 -7.67 -22.98 6.54
N SER A 84 -7.50 -23.59 5.36
CA SER A 84 -8.55 -24.37 4.70
C SER A 84 -9.00 -25.59 5.51
N ASP A 85 -8.23 -26.03 6.51
CA ASP A 85 -8.63 -27.05 7.49
C ASP A 85 -9.75 -26.60 8.42
N ASN A 86 -9.88 -25.30 8.67
CA ASN A 86 -10.88 -24.72 9.57
C ASN A 86 -12.14 -24.30 8.78
N LYS A 87 -13.31 -24.73 9.23
CA LYS A 87 -14.58 -24.51 8.52
C LYS A 87 -15.58 -23.62 9.26
N ASP A 88 -15.40 -23.44 10.57
CA ASP A 88 -16.45 -22.92 11.44
C ASP A 88 -15.94 -21.99 12.56
N LYS A 89 -14.67 -22.08 12.97
CA LYS A 89 -14.15 -21.28 14.08
C LYS A 89 -13.60 -19.94 13.61
N PRO A 90 -14.00 -18.80 14.21
CA PRO A 90 -13.44 -17.50 13.88
C PRO A 90 -11.93 -17.45 14.15
N LEU A 91 -11.15 -17.05 13.15
CA LEU A 91 -9.73 -16.73 13.30
C LEU A 91 -9.52 -15.33 13.84
N CYS A 92 -10.50 -14.43 13.65
CA CYS A 92 -10.51 -13.11 14.26
C CYS A 92 -11.25 -13.12 15.59
N PRO A 93 -10.55 -12.92 16.73
CA PRO A 93 -11.17 -12.78 18.04
C PRO A 93 -12.16 -11.61 18.08
N GLU A 94 -13.18 -11.74 18.93
CA GLU A 94 -14.10 -10.63 19.24
C GLU A 94 -13.32 -9.41 19.74
N GLY A 95 -13.77 -8.21 19.35
CA GLY A 95 -13.12 -6.94 19.72
C GLY A 95 -12.10 -6.41 18.70
N THR A 96 -11.60 -7.26 17.80
CA THR A 96 -10.78 -6.81 16.65
C THR A 96 -11.58 -5.94 15.67
N LEU A 97 -10.90 -5.09 14.90
CA LEU A 97 -11.52 -4.16 13.95
C LEU A 97 -12.35 -4.91 12.90
N ALA A 98 -11.82 -5.99 12.33
CA ALA A 98 -12.55 -6.81 11.37
C ALA A 98 -13.92 -7.25 11.89
N ARG A 99 -14.05 -7.58 13.18
CA ARG A 99 -15.33 -8.02 13.79
C ARG A 99 -16.39 -6.92 13.87
N LYS A 100 -16.06 -5.67 13.54
CA LYS A 100 -17.01 -4.54 13.42
C LYS A 100 -17.54 -4.36 11.99
N TRP A 101 -16.99 -5.07 11.01
CA TRP A 101 -17.39 -4.97 9.62
C TRP A 101 -18.60 -5.85 9.29
N LYS A 102 -19.13 -5.73 8.07
CA LYS A 102 -20.09 -6.69 7.52
C LYS A 102 -19.55 -8.11 7.70
N GLU A 103 -20.41 -9.02 8.15
CA GLU A 103 -20.02 -10.38 8.51
C GLU A 103 -19.20 -11.06 7.41
N ARG A 104 -18.02 -11.57 7.80
CA ARG A 104 -17.12 -12.39 6.98
C ARG A 104 -16.94 -13.81 7.55
N GLY A 105 -17.92 -14.24 8.33
CA GLY A 105 -17.95 -15.53 9.01
C GLY A 105 -18.22 -16.73 8.08
N PRO A 106 -18.18 -17.96 8.63
CA PRO A 106 -17.98 -18.23 10.05
C PRO A 106 -16.52 -18.13 10.49
N THR A 107 -15.54 -18.25 9.58
CA THR A 107 -14.11 -18.33 9.94
C THR A 107 -13.37 -17.01 9.98
N TRP A 108 -13.86 -15.96 9.31
CA TRP A 108 -13.15 -14.66 9.19
C TRP A 108 -11.75 -14.76 8.55
N SER A 109 -11.43 -15.85 7.85
CA SER A 109 -10.08 -16.11 7.33
C SER A 109 -9.58 -15.09 6.32
N SER A 110 -10.47 -14.50 5.53
CA SER A 110 -10.13 -13.47 4.52
C SER A 110 -9.55 -12.18 5.10
N VAL A 111 -9.72 -11.95 6.41
CA VAL A 111 -9.27 -10.74 7.09
C VAL A 111 -8.49 -11.04 8.35
N PHE A 112 -8.08 -12.30 8.57
CA PHE A 112 -7.30 -12.70 9.74
C PHE A 112 -5.90 -12.10 9.71
N GLN A 113 -5.16 -12.44 8.66
CA GLN A 113 -3.85 -11.91 8.36
C GLN A 113 -3.67 -11.76 6.86
N THR A 114 -3.14 -10.63 6.42
CA THR A 114 -2.81 -10.39 5.01
C THR A 114 -1.41 -9.83 4.86
N ILE A 115 -0.72 -10.21 3.80
CA ILE A 115 0.32 -9.40 3.15
C ILE A 115 -0.30 -8.84 1.88
N GLU A 116 -0.18 -7.53 1.70
CA GLU A 116 -0.79 -6.79 0.60
C GLU A 116 0.09 -5.59 0.22
N GLY A 117 -0.50 -4.58 -0.42
CA GLY A 117 0.22 -3.43 -0.98
C GLY A 117 0.61 -3.67 -2.44
N GLY A 118 1.72 -3.09 -2.87
CA GLY A 118 2.19 -3.10 -4.25
C GLY A 118 2.34 -1.69 -4.82
N VAL A 119 2.35 -1.59 -6.14
CA VAL A 119 2.36 -0.31 -6.85
C VAL A 119 0.97 0.32 -6.76
N GLY A 120 0.87 1.60 -6.43
CA GLY A 120 -0.42 2.26 -6.34
C GLY A 120 -0.36 3.75 -5.99
N TYR A 121 -1.55 4.34 -6.00
CA TYR A 121 -1.84 5.64 -5.41
C TYR A 121 -2.54 5.38 -4.10
N TRP A 122 -1.80 5.41 -3.00
CA TRP A 122 -2.32 5.00 -1.70
C TRP A 122 -2.90 6.21 -0.97
N ALA A 123 -4.01 6.03 -0.24
CA ALA A 123 -4.62 7.12 0.53
C ALA A 123 -3.66 7.74 1.54
N GLY A 124 -2.73 6.94 2.07
CA GLY A 124 -1.70 7.38 2.99
C GLY A 124 -0.63 8.24 2.33
N ASN A 125 -0.56 8.38 1.00
CA ASN A 125 0.51 9.17 0.38
C ASN A 125 0.32 10.68 0.56
N HIS A 126 1.26 11.31 1.28
CA HIS A 126 1.39 12.73 1.52
C HIS A 126 2.09 13.46 0.37
N PHE A 127 3.02 12.83 -0.36
CA PHE A 127 3.85 13.49 -1.36
C PHE A 127 3.62 12.90 -2.76
N ARG A 128 2.62 13.44 -3.47
CA ARG A 128 2.25 12.98 -4.83
C ARG A 128 2.98 13.75 -5.92
N TYR A 129 3.39 13.07 -6.98
CA TYR A 129 4.27 13.64 -8.01
C TYR A 129 4.02 13.13 -9.44
N GLY A 130 2.87 12.49 -9.69
CA GLY A 130 2.48 11.96 -11.00
C GLY A 130 2.49 10.42 -11.02
N PRO A 131 3.66 9.76 -11.08
CA PRO A 131 3.75 8.30 -11.00
C PRO A 131 3.21 7.72 -9.68
N PRO A 132 2.81 6.43 -9.68
CA PRO A 132 2.46 5.71 -8.45
C PRO A 132 3.73 5.44 -7.62
N LYS A 133 3.54 4.87 -6.43
CA LYS A 133 4.63 4.41 -5.56
C LYS A 133 4.47 2.93 -5.25
N PHE A 134 5.58 2.26 -4.96
CA PHE A 134 5.54 0.91 -4.40
C PHE A 134 5.55 0.97 -2.87
N SER A 135 4.62 0.29 -2.23
CA SER A 135 4.57 0.16 -0.78
C SER A 135 4.28 -1.28 -0.39
N MET A 136 4.93 -1.76 0.67
CA MET A 136 4.51 -3.02 1.30
C MET A 136 3.28 -2.76 2.17
N ASN A 137 2.54 -3.80 2.52
CA ASN A 137 1.58 -3.73 3.62
C ASN A 137 1.40 -5.11 4.27
N GLY A 138 1.10 -5.12 5.56
CA GLY A 138 0.74 -6.32 6.30
C GLY A 138 -0.26 -6.01 7.40
N THR A 139 -1.27 -6.87 7.52
CA THR A 139 -2.32 -6.79 8.54
C THR A 139 -2.19 -7.98 9.51
N PRO A 140 -1.39 -7.88 10.58
CA PRO A 140 -1.10 -9.07 11.41
C PRO A 140 -2.21 -9.44 12.40
N GLN A 141 -3.15 -8.53 12.64
CA GLN A 141 -4.11 -8.63 13.73
C GLN A 141 -5.50 -8.19 13.29
N CYS A 142 -6.12 -8.90 12.34
CA CYS A 142 -7.50 -8.64 11.95
C CYS A 142 -7.82 -7.17 11.62
N TYR A 143 -6.88 -6.53 10.90
CA TYR A 143 -6.90 -5.12 10.53
C TYR A 143 -6.92 -4.12 11.72
N ASP A 144 -6.63 -4.52 12.95
CA ASP A 144 -6.48 -3.57 14.08
C ASP A 144 -5.40 -2.51 13.81
N TYR A 145 -4.42 -2.86 12.98
CA TYR A 145 -3.41 -1.96 12.44
C TYR A 145 -2.77 -2.58 11.18
N GLU A 146 -2.07 -1.72 10.46
CA GLU A 146 -1.34 -2.03 9.23
C GLU A 146 0.10 -1.54 9.34
N ILE A 147 1.02 -2.29 8.74
CA ILE A 147 2.46 -1.98 8.73
C ILE A 147 2.91 -1.86 7.26
N GLY A 148 3.27 -0.64 6.85
CA GLY A 148 3.59 -0.33 5.45
C GLY A 148 5.09 -0.30 5.12
N SER A 149 5.91 -0.01 6.12
CA SER A 149 7.37 0.07 5.98
C SER A 149 8.05 -0.08 7.34
N PRO A 150 9.39 -0.20 7.41
CA PRO A 150 10.12 -0.28 8.68
C PRO A 150 9.85 0.94 9.56
N GLY A 151 9.02 0.76 10.59
CA GLY A 151 8.67 1.81 11.55
C GLY A 151 7.30 2.46 11.37
N TRP A 152 6.57 2.19 10.28
CA TRP A 152 5.44 3.05 9.89
C TRP A 152 4.19 2.28 9.50
N SER A 153 3.04 2.91 9.77
CA SER A 153 1.75 2.39 9.31
C SER A 153 1.57 2.63 7.82
N PHE A 154 0.65 1.88 7.19
CA PHE A 154 0.32 2.06 5.79
C PHE A 154 -0.59 3.28 5.53
N PHE A 155 -1.57 3.54 6.42
CA PHE A 155 -2.55 4.62 6.24
C PHE A 155 -2.77 5.56 7.43
N TYR A 156 -2.59 5.09 8.66
CA TYR A 156 -3.34 5.67 9.80
C TYR A 156 -2.61 6.76 10.59
N SER A 157 -1.32 6.97 10.37
CA SER A 157 -0.51 7.77 11.27
C SER A 157 0.68 8.41 10.56
N ASP A 158 0.87 9.70 10.85
CA ASP A 158 2.05 10.48 10.50
C ASP A 158 3.20 10.19 11.49
N GLU A 159 2.87 9.62 12.65
CA GLU A 159 3.84 9.18 13.65
C GLU A 159 4.22 7.72 13.43
N ALA A 160 5.48 7.39 13.76
CA ALA A 160 5.95 6.01 13.75
C ALA A 160 5.06 5.10 14.61
N LEU A 161 4.92 3.84 14.19
CA LEU A 161 4.15 2.84 14.91
C LEU A 161 4.67 2.70 16.35
N PRO A 162 3.75 2.46 17.32
CA PRO A 162 4.15 2.14 18.68
C PRO A 162 4.94 0.84 18.72
N GLU A 163 5.73 0.68 19.78
CA GLU A 163 6.75 -0.37 19.92
C GLU A 163 6.19 -1.78 19.70
N ASP A 164 4.98 -2.03 20.21
CA ASP A 164 4.27 -3.31 20.15
C ASP A 164 3.61 -3.59 18.79
N ARG A 165 3.64 -2.65 17.84
CA ARG A 165 3.07 -2.77 16.49
C ARG A 165 4.10 -2.73 15.38
N LEU A 166 5.37 -2.49 15.71
CA LEU A 166 6.46 -2.72 14.77
C LEU A 166 6.47 -4.19 14.31
N GLY A 167 6.95 -4.44 13.09
CA GLY A 167 6.97 -5.80 12.55
C GLY A 167 7.72 -6.02 11.25
N ILE A 168 8.08 -4.96 10.51
CA ILE A 168 8.95 -5.05 9.34
C ILE A 168 10.39 -4.70 9.72
N ALA A 169 11.31 -5.64 9.53
CA ALA A 169 12.75 -5.40 9.62
C ALA A 169 13.29 -5.09 8.22
N GLN A 170 13.94 -3.94 8.06
CA GLN A 170 14.66 -3.63 6.83
C GLN A 170 15.87 -4.54 6.70
N LEU A 171 16.04 -5.11 5.51
CA LEU A 171 17.14 -6.02 5.19
C LEU A 171 18.12 -5.40 4.19
N SER A 172 17.68 -4.55 3.27
CA SER A 172 18.63 -3.93 2.34
C SER A 172 19.50 -2.91 3.06
N ASN A 173 20.81 -3.04 2.88
CA ASN A 173 21.83 -2.05 3.23
C ASN A 173 22.06 -1.01 2.12
N ARG A 174 21.28 -1.02 1.03
CA ARG A 174 21.48 -0.12 -0.12
C ARG A 174 20.24 0.67 -0.50
N LEU A 175 19.08 0.39 0.07
CA LEU A 175 17.81 1.00 -0.28
C LEU A 175 17.18 1.67 0.93
N LEU A 176 16.69 2.90 0.74
CA LEU A 176 15.79 3.55 1.68
C LEU A 176 14.35 3.10 1.44
N ILE A 177 13.63 2.82 2.52
CA ILE A 177 12.20 2.48 2.48
C ILE A 177 11.44 3.58 3.23
N PRO A 178 11.00 4.64 2.54
CA PRO A 178 10.28 5.75 3.16
C PRO A 178 8.84 5.37 3.53
N PRO A 179 8.24 6.01 4.55
CA PRO A 179 6.84 5.80 4.93
C PRO A 179 5.86 6.09 3.79
N ASP A 180 6.15 7.12 2.98
CA ASP A 180 5.27 7.51 1.89
C ASP A 180 5.33 6.58 0.67
N GLY A 181 6.22 5.58 0.66
CA GLY A 181 6.40 4.63 -0.44
C GLY A 181 7.58 4.92 -1.37
N ILE A 182 8.05 3.87 -2.04
CA ILE A 182 9.21 3.87 -2.94
C ILE A 182 8.83 4.55 -4.27
N THR A 183 9.57 5.60 -4.62
CA THR A 183 9.43 6.40 -5.84
C THR A 183 10.20 5.80 -7.03
N PHE A 184 9.82 6.21 -8.24
CA PHE A 184 10.42 5.78 -9.50
C PHE A 184 11.14 6.94 -10.19
N GLU A 185 12.11 6.62 -11.04
CA GLU A 185 12.84 7.61 -11.83
C GLU A 185 11.97 8.11 -13.01
N GLY A 186 11.85 9.43 -13.13
CA GLY A 186 11.20 10.07 -14.27
C GLY A 186 9.70 9.78 -14.34
N ASN A 187 9.22 9.45 -15.54
CA ASN A 187 7.80 9.23 -15.83
C ASN A 187 7.60 7.87 -16.52
N PRO A 188 7.53 6.76 -15.75
CA PRO A 188 7.38 5.41 -16.31
C PRO A 188 6.20 5.31 -17.28
N ASN A 189 6.35 4.52 -18.33
CA ASN A 189 5.36 4.35 -19.39
C ASN A 189 5.12 2.87 -19.70
N GLY A 190 4.82 2.09 -18.66
CA GLY A 190 4.57 0.65 -18.77
C GLY A 190 5.82 -0.21 -18.64
N GLU A 191 6.96 0.34 -18.19
CA GLU A 191 8.06 -0.49 -17.68
C GLU A 191 7.61 -1.29 -16.45
N PHE A 192 8.22 -2.46 -16.23
CA PHE A 192 7.79 -3.40 -15.21
C PHE A 192 8.63 -3.29 -13.93
N LEU A 193 7.96 -3.31 -12.78
CA LEU A 193 8.57 -3.67 -11.51
C LEU A 193 8.29 -5.14 -11.23
N GLY A 194 9.33 -5.94 -11.03
CA GLY A 194 9.18 -7.26 -10.43
C GLY A 194 9.14 -7.15 -8.92
N TYR A 195 8.19 -7.80 -8.27
CA TYR A 195 8.26 -8.00 -6.84
C TYR A 195 7.78 -9.39 -6.45
N THR A 196 8.42 -9.94 -5.42
CA THR A 196 8.14 -11.29 -4.90
C THR A 196 8.12 -11.26 -3.39
N TRP A 197 7.15 -11.95 -2.80
CA TRP A 197 7.16 -12.32 -1.39
C TRP A 197 7.58 -13.78 -1.26
N MET A 198 8.60 -14.05 -0.45
CA MET A 198 9.11 -15.40 -0.17
C MET A 198 9.29 -15.58 1.33
N ALA A 199 8.70 -16.63 1.90
CA ALA A 199 8.96 -17.03 3.28
C ALA A 199 10.39 -17.56 3.39
N LEU A 200 11.21 -16.92 4.23
CA LEU A 200 12.59 -17.35 4.50
C LEU A 200 12.81 -17.57 6.01
N PRO A 201 13.53 -18.63 6.40
CA PRO A 201 13.79 -18.94 7.80
C PRO A 201 14.97 -18.14 8.35
N PHE A 202 14.76 -16.88 8.73
CA PHE A 202 15.80 -16.05 9.35
C PHE A 202 16.09 -16.46 10.80
N THR A 203 15.09 -16.98 11.52
CA THR A 203 15.18 -17.44 12.90
C THR A 203 14.72 -18.89 13.04
N ASP A 204 15.09 -19.56 14.13
CA ASP A 204 14.56 -20.88 14.45
C ASP A 204 13.13 -20.77 14.97
N PRO A 205 12.26 -21.79 14.75
CA PRO A 205 10.93 -21.79 15.33
C PRO A 205 11.00 -21.97 16.85
N GLU A 206 10.09 -21.31 17.57
CA GLU A 206 10.05 -21.29 19.03
C GLU A 206 8.80 -21.99 19.58
N LYS A 207 8.99 -22.73 20.68
CA LYS A 207 7.92 -23.48 21.37
C LYS A 207 7.24 -22.69 22.51
N GLY A 208 7.62 -21.43 22.72
CA GLY A 208 7.07 -20.58 23.80
C GLY A 208 5.57 -20.32 23.66
N GLU A 209 5.00 -19.47 24.52
CA GLU A 209 3.61 -19.02 24.37
C GLU A 209 3.56 -17.55 23.88
N PRO A 210 3.14 -17.28 22.62
CA PRO A 210 2.65 -18.25 21.64
C PRO A 210 3.80 -18.94 20.89
N PRO A 211 3.60 -20.19 20.42
CA PRO A 211 4.57 -20.83 19.55
C PRO A 211 4.66 -20.02 18.27
N THR A 212 5.90 -19.84 17.79
CA THR A 212 6.18 -18.99 16.62
C THR A 212 6.96 -19.80 15.60
N GLY A 213 6.48 -19.83 14.37
CA GLY A 213 7.16 -20.49 13.26
C GLY A 213 8.39 -19.72 12.77
N ASP A 214 9.03 -20.25 11.73
CA ASP A 214 10.26 -19.66 11.18
C ASP A 214 10.01 -18.80 9.92
N GLN A 215 8.76 -18.63 9.47
CA GLN A 215 8.51 -17.93 8.21
C GLN A 215 8.60 -16.42 8.38
N SER A 216 9.70 -15.85 7.89
CA SER A 216 9.84 -14.41 7.70
C SER A 216 9.54 -14.08 6.24
N TRP A 217 8.34 -13.57 5.99
CA TRP A 217 7.91 -13.18 4.64
C TRP A 217 8.76 -12.00 4.17
N THR A 218 9.58 -12.24 3.15
CA THR A 218 10.62 -11.34 2.66
C THR A 218 10.24 -10.80 1.29
N CYS A 219 10.25 -9.47 1.15
CA CYS A 219 9.99 -8.80 -0.12
C CYS A 219 11.28 -8.67 -0.93
N PHE A 220 11.26 -9.11 -2.17
CA PHE A 220 12.30 -8.89 -3.17
C PHE A 220 11.78 -7.95 -4.25
N LEU A 221 12.64 -7.05 -4.72
CA LEU A 221 12.37 -6.21 -5.89
C LEU A 221 13.29 -6.58 -7.06
N SER A 222 12.78 -6.39 -8.28
CA SER A 222 13.52 -6.44 -9.54
C SER A 222 13.23 -5.16 -10.33
N ALA A 223 14.17 -4.23 -10.27
CA ALA A 223 14.20 -2.98 -11.02
C ALA A 223 15.51 -2.91 -11.83
N ALA A 224 15.56 -2.00 -12.80
CA ALA A 224 16.72 -1.86 -13.68
C ALA A 224 17.99 -1.45 -12.90
N ASN A 225 17.85 -0.63 -11.86
CA ASN A 225 18.95 -0.11 -11.04
C ASN A 225 19.03 -0.71 -9.62
N PHE A 226 18.14 -1.63 -9.25
CA PHE A 226 18.16 -2.34 -7.96
C PHE A 226 17.47 -3.71 -8.08
N LYS A 227 18.10 -4.76 -7.57
CA LYS A 227 17.53 -6.11 -7.47
C LYS A 227 17.93 -6.74 -6.14
N GLY A 228 17.00 -7.36 -5.44
CA GLY A 228 17.29 -8.08 -4.20
C GLY A 228 16.25 -7.87 -3.09
N PRO A 229 16.49 -8.45 -1.91
CA PRO A 229 15.56 -8.34 -0.79
C PRO A 229 15.62 -6.95 -0.15
N ILE A 230 14.45 -6.42 0.21
CA ILE A 230 14.34 -5.07 0.81
C ILE A 230 14.06 -5.13 2.31
N ALA A 231 13.17 -6.01 2.74
CA ALA A 231 12.71 -6.13 4.13
C ALA A 231 11.93 -7.44 4.32
N PHE A 232 11.71 -7.83 5.58
CA PHE A 232 10.86 -8.97 5.93
C PHE A 232 9.99 -8.69 7.15
N PHE A 233 8.86 -9.40 7.23
CA PHE A 233 8.05 -9.44 8.45
C PHE A 233 8.67 -10.38 9.48
N ILE A 234 8.89 -9.88 10.70
CA ILE A 234 9.37 -10.67 11.84
C ILE A 234 8.29 -11.69 12.21
N PRO A 235 8.58 -13.00 12.36
CA PRO A 235 7.56 -14.03 12.58
C PRO A 235 6.61 -13.76 13.76
N GLU A 236 7.14 -13.24 14.86
CA GLU A 236 6.40 -12.87 16.07
C GLU A 236 5.32 -11.80 15.81
N THR A 237 5.43 -11.04 14.72
CA THR A 237 4.40 -10.10 14.26
C THR A 237 3.07 -10.82 14.01
N TRP A 238 3.12 -12.04 13.46
CA TRP A 238 1.95 -12.85 13.13
C TRP A 238 1.46 -13.69 14.30
N SER A 239 2.37 -14.30 15.08
CA SER A 239 1.98 -15.25 16.13
C SER A 239 1.41 -14.57 17.38
N LYS A 240 1.83 -13.33 17.68
CA LYS A 240 1.49 -12.63 18.93
C LYS A 240 -0.01 -12.43 19.17
N ILE A 241 -0.84 -12.39 18.11
CA ILE A 241 -2.30 -12.26 18.24
C ILE A 241 -2.89 -13.33 19.16
N ALA A 242 -2.37 -14.56 19.11
CA ALA A 242 -2.88 -15.66 19.91
C ALA A 242 -2.71 -15.40 21.42
N ARG A 243 -1.58 -14.82 21.83
CA ARG A 243 -1.34 -14.43 23.22
C ARG A 243 -2.14 -13.19 23.62
N LEU A 244 -2.19 -12.17 22.75
CA LEU A 244 -2.89 -10.92 23.01
C LEU A 244 -4.38 -11.11 23.34
N PHE A 245 -5.01 -12.09 22.68
CA PHE A 245 -6.43 -12.41 22.90
C PHE A 245 -6.65 -13.66 23.76
N ASN A 246 -5.59 -14.23 24.36
CA ASN A 246 -5.64 -15.48 25.12
C ASN A 246 -6.40 -16.59 24.36
N TYR A 247 -6.04 -16.80 23.08
CA TYR A 247 -6.75 -17.69 22.17
C TYR A 247 -5.83 -18.74 21.54
N PRO A 248 -5.52 -19.84 22.26
CA PRO A 248 -4.61 -20.90 21.80
C PRO A 248 -5.01 -21.57 20.48
N PHE A 249 -6.27 -21.46 20.05
CA PHE A 249 -6.72 -21.96 18.75
C PHE A 249 -5.93 -21.35 17.58
N LEU A 250 -5.39 -20.14 17.75
CA LEU A 250 -4.61 -19.43 16.73
C LEU A 250 -3.15 -19.90 16.65
N TYR A 251 -2.67 -20.75 17.58
CA TYR A 251 -1.31 -21.28 17.54
C TYR A 251 -1.03 -22.03 16.23
N GLY A 252 0.03 -21.62 15.53
CA GLY A 252 0.43 -22.19 14.24
C GLY A 252 -0.56 -21.95 13.09
N ARG A 253 -1.48 -20.99 13.21
CA ARG A 253 -2.44 -20.62 12.15
C ARG A 253 -2.04 -19.37 11.36
N GLY A 254 -1.05 -18.63 11.84
CA GLY A 254 -0.57 -17.40 11.23
C GLY A 254 0.41 -17.62 10.08
N LEU A 255 0.76 -16.52 9.41
CA LEU A 255 1.74 -16.47 8.32
C LEU A 255 3.18 -16.77 8.78
N ASP A 256 3.45 -16.81 10.09
CA ASP A 256 4.71 -17.31 10.65
C ASP A 256 4.89 -18.82 10.45
N SER A 257 3.79 -19.56 10.27
CA SER A 257 3.77 -21.02 10.32
C SER A 257 3.07 -21.67 9.12
N ARG A 258 2.02 -21.06 8.57
CA ARG A 258 1.22 -21.62 7.48
C ARG A 258 1.75 -21.21 6.11
N PRO A 259 1.62 -22.08 5.07
CA PRO A 259 1.82 -21.66 3.70
C PRO A 259 0.90 -20.48 3.35
N GLY A 260 1.38 -19.59 2.48
CA GLY A 260 0.59 -18.50 1.92
C GLY A 260 -0.32 -18.99 0.80
N VAL A 261 -1.56 -18.52 0.82
CA VAL A 261 -2.52 -18.64 -0.28
C VAL A 261 -2.70 -17.25 -0.86
N ALA A 262 -2.50 -17.13 -2.16
CA ALA A 262 -2.80 -15.92 -2.91
C ALA A 262 -3.78 -16.26 -4.03
N GLY A 263 -4.82 -15.44 -4.14
CA GLY A 263 -5.75 -15.51 -5.27
C GLY A 263 -5.17 -14.82 -6.51
N GLY A 264 -6.04 -14.63 -7.51
CA GLY A 264 -5.73 -13.79 -8.65
C GLY A 264 -5.45 -12.33 -8.25
N GLY A 265 -4.79 -11.59 -9.13
CA GLY A 265 -4.43 -10.21 -8.87
C GLY A 265 -5.48 -9.20 -9.34
N ALA A 266 -5.41 -7.98 -8.81
CA ALA A 266 -6.33 -6.91 -9.16
C ALA A 266 -5.68 -5.53 -9.12
N ILE A 267 -6.16 -4.64 -10.00
CA ILE A 267 -6.21 -3.20 -9.74
C ILE A 267 -7.42 -2.98 -8.83
N GLU A 268 -7.18 -2.57 -7.59
CA GLU A 268 -8.21 -2.22 -6.62
C GLU A 268 -8.52 -0.74 -6.72
N ILE A 269 -9.75 -0.41 -7.14
CA ILE A 269 -10.22 0.96 -7.24
C ILE A 269 -11.05 1.25 -5.99
N ASN A 270 -10.47 2.02 -5.06
CA ASN A 270 -11.14 2.29 -3.77
C ASN A 270 -11.87 3.65 -3.80
N THR A 271 -11.15 4.73 -4.09
CA THR A 271 -11.72 6.09 -3.97
C THR A 271 -11.21 6.96 -5.09
N VAL A 272 -12.11 7.35 -5.99
CA VAL A 272 -11.82 8.30 -7.09
C VAL A 272 -12.77 9.48 -6.94
N PRO A 273 -12.35 10.75 -7.11
CA PRO A 273 -13.26 11.88 -7.03
C PRO A 273 -14.20 11.92 -8.24
N ARG A 274 -15.36 12.55 -8.09
CA ARG A 274 -16.28 12.83 -9.20
C ARG A 274 -16.89 14.23 -9.13
N PHE A 275 -17.43 14.67 -10.26
CA PHE A 275 -18.44 15.73 -10.31
C PHE A 275 -19.78 15.12 -10.76
N GLU A 276 -20.88 15.71 -10.32
CA GLU A 276 -22.23 15.38 -10.79
C GLU A 276 -22.99 16.68 -11.06
N ALA A 277 -23.75 16.72 -12.15
CA ALA A 277 -24.63 17.83 -12.50
C ALA A 277 -25.91 17.33 -13.14
N LYS A 278 -26.96 18.15 -13.14
CA LYS A 278 -28.20 17.87 -13.86
C LYS A 278 -28.30 18.76 -15.09
N ASP A 279 -28.85 18.21 -16.17
CA ASP A 279 -29.29 19.02 -17.31
C ASP A 279 -30.63 19.71 -17.03
N SER A 280 -31.13 20.46 -18.01
CA SER A 280 -32.41 21.17 -17.93
C SER A 280 -33.63 20.24 -17.82
N ALA A 281 -33.51 18.97 -18.23
CA ALA A 281 -34.53 17.94 -18.10
C ALA A 281 -34.46 17.18 -16.77
N GLY A 282 -33.45 17.47 -15.93
CA GLY A 282 -33.23 16.83 -14.63
C GLY A 282 -32.44 15.53 -14.70
N VAL A 283 -31.90 15.15 -15.87
CA VAL A 283 -31.05 13.97 -16.05
C VAL A 283 -29.69 14.22 -15.40
N ILE A 284 -29.21 13.25 -14.62
CA ILE A 284 -27.92 13.36 -13.92
C ILE A 284 -26.81 12.89 -14.85
N TYR A 285 -25.76 13.70 -14.93
CA TYR A 285 -24.50 13.40 -15.59
C TYR A 285 -23.37 13.43 -14.56
N ALA A 286 -22.36 12.58 -14.74
CA ALA A 286 -21.19 12.52 -13.88
C ALA A 286 -19.89 12.58 -14.69
N LYS A 287 -18.86 13.13 -14.07
CA LYS A 287 -17.49 13.19 -14.59
C LYS A 287 -16.52 12.55 -13.60
N LEU A 288 -15.66 11.67 -14.12
CA LEU A 288 -14.48 11.12 -13.45
C LEU A 288 -13.20 11.79 -13.95
N PRO A 289 -12.10 11.73 -13.18
CA PRO A 289 -10.79 12.12 -13.67
C PRO A 289 -10.36 11.23 -14.84
N LYS A 290 -9.49 11.78 -15.68
CA LYS A 290 -8.89 11.04 -16.78
C LYS A 290 -7.99 9.95 -16.21
N LEU A 291 -8.38 8.69 -16.45
CA LEU A 291 -7.52 7.54 -16.20
C LEU A 291 -6.95 7.06 -17.53
N GLN A 292 -5.63 6.89 -17.61
CA GLN A 292 -4.95 6.53 -18.84
C GLN A 292 -4.08 5.28 -18.66
N PHE A 293 -3.93 4.53 -19.75
CA PHE A 293 -3.17 3.29 -19.78
C PHE A 293 -2.24 3.27 -20.99
N PRO A 294 -0.97 2.88 -20.84
CA PRO A 294 -0.07 2.71 -21.97
C PRO A 294 -0.60 1.59 -22.88
N VAL A 295 -0.49 1.77 -24.19
CA VAL A 295 -0.85 0.75 -25.18
C VAL A 295 0.28 0.49 -26.16
N ASP A 296 0.37 -0.76 -26.61
CA ASP A 296 1.18 -1.13 -27.77
C ASP A 296 0.49 -0.74 -29.10
N GLU A 297 1.14 -1.05 -30.22
CA GLU A 297 0.64 -0.79 -31.58
C GLU A 297 -0.69 -1.50 -31.91
N ASN A 298 -1.04 -2.54 -31.15
CA ASN A 298 -2.28 -3.31 -31.30
C ASN A 298 -3.38 -2.85 -30.32
N GLY A 299 -3.12 -1.81 -29.52
CA GLY A 299 -4.06 -1.32 -28.52
C GLY A 299 -4.12 -2.20 -27.26
N HIS A 300 -3.06 -2.97 -26.96
CA HIS A 300 -2.97 -3.73 -25.72
C HIS A 300 -2.31 -2.92 -24.61
N SER A 301 -2.95 -2.85 -23.45
CA SER A 301 -2.26 -2.51 -22.20
C SER A 301 -1.83 -3.79 -21.50
N ILE A 302 -0.53 -4.10 -21.50
CA ILE A 302 0.01 -5.25 -20.78
C ILE A 302 0.30 -4.82 -19.33
N LEU A 303 -0.37 -5.43 -18.36
CA LEU A 303 -0.39 -4.96 -16.97
C LEU A 303 0.35 -5.89 -16.01
N VAL A 304 0.23 -7.20 -16.22
CA VAL A 304 0.86 -8.22 -15.38
C VAL A 304 1.46 -9.30 -16.26
N GLN A 305 2.65 -9.77 -15.90
CA GLN A 305 3.26 -10.95 -16.51
C GLN A 305 3.98 -11.77 -15.44
N GLU A 306 4.34 -13.01 -15.80
CA GLU A 306 5.26 -13.84 -15.01
C GLU A 306 4.76 -14.10 -13.57
N VAL A 307 3.43 -14.25 -13.40
CA VAL A 307 2.85 -14.69 -12.12
C VAL A 307 3.42 -16.05 -11.77
N THR A 308 4.22 -16.10 -10.70
CA THR A 308 5.02 -17.26 -10.32
C THR A 308 4.79 -17.58 -8.85
N TYR A 309 4.44 -18.83 -8.56
CA TYR A 309 4.35 -19.36 -7.21
C TYR A 309 5.56 -20.23 -6.91
N TYR A 310 6.03 -20.17 -5.68
CA TYR A 310 7.27 -20.80 -5.25
C TYR A 310 7.01 -21.82 -4.15
N SER A 311 7.61 -23.00 -4.32
CA SER A 311 7.76 -23.98 -3.26
C SER A 311 8.98 -23.69 -2.42
N ARG A 312 9.13 -24.41 -1.30
CA ARG A 312 10.29 -24.25 -0.42
C ARG A 312 11.62 -24.54 -1.13
N ALA A 313 11.61 -25.45 -2.10
CA ALA A 313 12.79 -25.79 -2.89
C ALA A 313 13.34 -24.60 -3.70
N ALA A 314 12.51 -23.60 -4.03
CA ALA A 314 12.95 -22.45 -4.81
C ALA A 314 14.00 -21.61 -4.08
N LEU A 315 13.85 -21.41 -2.77
CA LEU A 315 14.79 -20.60 -1.99
C LEU A 315 14.80 -20.90 -0.48
N TYR A 316 13.67 -21.25 0.12
CA TYR A 316 13.59 -21.54 1.55
C TYR A 316 14.60 -22.62 1.98
N ASP A 317 14.59 -23.79 1.33
CA ASP A 317 15.41 -24.93 1.75
C ASP A 317 16.92 -24.68 1.51
N PRO A 318 17.36 -24.14 0.36
CA PRO A 318 18.74 -23.68 0.19
C PRO A 318 19.18 -22.62 1.20
N PHE A 319 18.31 -21.65 1.52
CA PHE A 319 18.59 -20.61 2.51
C PHE A 319 18.77 -21.22 3.91
N LYS A 320 17.92 -22.17 4.29
CA LYS A 320 18.03 -22.90 5.55
C LYS A 320 19.33 -23.71 5.63
N ALA A 321 19.66 -24.43 4.57
CA ALA A 321 20.93 -25.18 4.48
C ALA A 321 22.15 -24.23 4.60
N TRP A 322 22.08 -23.03 4.04
CA TRP A 322 23.14 -22.04 4.21
C TRP A 322 23.30 -21.57 5.64
N ARG A 323 22.18 -21.26 6.29
CA ARG A 323 22.12 -20.83 7.68
C ARG A 323 22.68 -21.89 8.64
N GLU A 324 22.27 -23.14 8.46
CA GLU A 324 22.53 -24.24 9.42
C GLU A 324 23.79 -25.05 9.12
N GLN A 325 24.13 -25.21 7.84
CA GLN A 325 25.18 -26.13 7.39
C GLN A 325 26.31 -25.42 6.65
N GLY A 326 26.16 -24.11 6.36
CA GLY A 326 27.17 -23.32 5.64
C GLY A 326 27.17 -23.51 4.13
N THR A 327 26.24 -24.28 3.57
CA THR A 327 26.09 -24.47 2.11
C THR A 327 25.68 -23.17 1.44
N PHE A 328 26.56 -22.57 0.62
CA PHE A 328 26.32 -21.24 0.05
C PHE A 328 24.96 -21.12 -0.67
N CYS A 329 24.23 -20.05 -0.38
CA CYS A 329 22.99 -19.67 -1.06
C CYS A 329 23.15 -18.28 -1.68
N SER A 330 22.94 -18.17 -2.99
CA SER A 330 23.06 -16.91 -3.73
C SER A 330 21.85 -15.98 -3.59
N GLY A 331 20.76 -16.47 -2.98
CA GLY A 331 19.46 -15.77 -2.95
C GLY A 331 18.63 -15.93 -4.22
N GLN A 332 19.20 -16.48 -5.29
CA GLN A 332 18.50 -16.67 -6.54
C GLN A 332 17.45 -17.78 -6.41
N PHE A 333 16.26 -17.53 -6.94
CA PHE A 333 15.14 -18.45 -6.92
C PHE A 333 15.40 -19.56 -7.94
N ASP A 334 15.38 -20.83 -7.51
CA ASP A 334 15.51 -21.98 -8.39
C ASP A 334 14.19 -22.24 -9.12
N ASN A 335 14.25 -22.25 -10.45
CA ASN A 335 13.11 -22.54 -11.32
C ASN A 335 12.50 -23.93 -11.09
N LYS A 336 13.24 -24.89 -10.52
CA LYS A 336 12.70 -26.20 -10.13
C LYS A 336 11.63 -26.10 -9.05
N GLY A 337 11.69 -25.06 -8.21
CA GLY A 337 10.70 -24.77 -7.19
C GLY A 337 9.65 -23.74 -7.64
N ALA A 338 9.57 -23.40 -8.92
CA ALA A 338 8.69 -22.37 -9.43
C ALA A 338 7.62 -22.94 -10.37
N ILE A 339 6.39 -22.46 -10.27
CA ILE A 339 5.33 -22.72 -11.26
C ILE A 339 4.65 -21.41 -11.67
N LYS A 340 4.21 -21.39 -12.93
CA LYS A 340 3.44 -20.29 -13.50
C LYS A 340 2.06 -20.82 -13.87
N PRO A 341 1.00 -20.50 -13.11
CA PRO A 341 -0.34 -20.93 -13.45
C PRO A 341 -0.83 -20.22 -14.70
N LYS A 342 -1.74 -20.83 -15.44
CA LYS A 342 -2.43 -20.16 -16.54
C LYS A 342 -3.32 -19.06 -15.97
N LEU A 343 -3.22 -17.85 -16.51
CA LEU A 343 -4.08 -16.74 -16.14
C LEU A 343 -5.43 -16.85 -16.85
N ILE A 344 -6.47 -16.34 -16.19
CA ILE A 344 -7.85 -16.35 -16.66
C ILE A 344 -8.42 -14.94 -16.47
N PRO A 345 -8.95 -14.28 -17.51
CA PRO A 345 -9.54 -12.95 -17.36
C PRO A 345 -10.78 -13.04 -16.47
N LYS A 346 -11.01 -12.00 -15.67
CA LYS A 346 -12.19 -11.88 -14.81
C LYS A 346 -12.92 -10.60 -15.16
N LEU A 347 -14.23 -10.73 -15.40
CA LEU A 347 -15.09 -9.60 -15.75
C LEU A 347 -14.99 -8.52 -14.67
N THR A 348 -14.76 -7.29 -15.12
CA THR A 348 -14.68 -6.11 -14.27
C THR A 348 -16.04 -5.78 -13.67
N ARG A 349 -16.02 -5.14 -12.51
CA ARG A 349 -17.22 -4.60 -11.86
C ARG A 349 -16.89 -3.25 -11.28
N TYR A 350 -17.80 -2.29 -11.49
CA TYR A 350 -17.64 -0.93 -11.01
C TYR A 350 -18.94 -0.40 -10.45
N ASP A 351 -18.81 0.48 -9.47
CA ASP A 351 -19.89 1.30 -8.99
C ASP A 351 -19.43 2.76 -8.80
N MET A 352 -20.41 3.65 -8.84
CA MET A 352 -20.28 5.07 -8.51
C MET A 352 -21.26 5.33 -7.37
N SER A 353 -20.73 5.63 -6.18
CA SER A 353 -21.55 5.86 -4.98
C SER A 353 -22.50 4.69 -4.66
N GLY A 354 -22.08 3.44 -4.89
CA GLY A 354 -22.88 2.24 -4.68
C GLY A 354 -23.87 1.92 -5.82
N ILE A 355 -23.88 2.71 -6.89
CA ILE A 355 -24.73 2.51 -8.08
C ILE A 355 -23.87 1.89 -9.18
N GLU A 356 -24.33 0.77 -9.74
CA GLU A 356 -23.64 0.06 -10.82
C GLU A 356 -23.29 0.96 -12.01
N ILE A 357 -22.06 0.83 -12.51
CA ILE A 357 -21.62 1.43 -13.77
C ILE A 357 -21.57 0.35 -14.86
N VAL A 358 -22.13 0.65 -16.03
CA VAL A 358 -22.16 -0.24 -17.20
C VAL A 358 -21.57 0.45 -18.45
N GLY A 359 -21.30 -0.34 -19.49
CA GLY A 359 -20.76 0.16 -20.76
C GLY A 359 -19.24 0.39 -20.78
N ILE A 360 -18.52 -0.05 -19.74
CA ILE A 360 -17.05 0.04 -19.69
C ILE A 360 -16.39 -1.15 -20.40
N GLU A 361 -16.74 -2.37 -20.00
CA GLU A 361 -16.24 -3.63 -20.57
C GLU A 361 -17.36 -4.37 -21.33
N GLY A 362 -17.00 -5.13 -22.37
CA GLY A 362 -17.93 -5.97 -23.15
C GLY A 362 -17.96 -5.59 -24.63
N GLU A 363 -18.89 -6.17 -25.41
CA GLU A 363 -18.96 -5.99 -26.87
C GLU A 363 -18.98 -4.52 -27.30
N ALA A 364 -19.90 -3.74 -26.71
CA ALA A 364 -20.05 -2.30 -26.92
C ALA A 364 -19.21 -1.43 -25.95
N GLY A 365 -18.36 -2.05 -25.13
CA GLY A 365 -17.51 -1.35 -24.17
C GLY A 365 -16.24 -0.75 -24.79
N PHE A 366 -15.44 -0.10 -23.96
CA PHE A 366 -14.18 0.55 -24.35
C PHE A 366 -13.01 -0.41 -24.42
N PHE A 367 -13.03 -1.47 -23.61
CA PHE A 367 -12.02 -2.52 -23.62
C PHE A 367 -12.61 -3.87 -23.20
N LYS A 368 -11.80 -4.93 -23.29
CA LYS A 368 -12.01 -6.22 -22.62
C LYS A 368 -10.75 -6.63 -21.84
N THR A 369 -10.93 -7.29 -20.71
CA THR A 369 -9.83 -7.97 -20.02
C THR A 369 -9.42 -9.20 -20.82
N GLU A 370 -8.11 -9.41 -20.96
CA GLU A 370 -7.58 -10.48 -21.80
C GLU A 370 -6.26 -11.03 -21.25
N VAL A 371 -5.99 -12.29 -21.57
CA VAL A 371 -4.68 -12.93 -21.37
C VAL A 371 -4.07 -13.12 -22.75
N PHE A 372 -3.05 -12.34 -23.04
CA PHE A 372 -2.32 -12.33 -24.30
C PHE A 372 -1.33 -13.51 -24.41
N PRO A 373 -0.78 -13.79 -25.61
CA PRO A 373 0.27 -14.79 -25.79
C PRO A 373 1.42 -14.59 -24.78
N GLY A 374 1.98 -15.69 -24.27
CA GLY A 374 3.00 -15.62 -23.21
C GLY A 374 2.44 -15.47 -21.78
N ASN A 375 1.14 -15.69 -21.58
CA ASN A 375 0.49 -15.65 -20.26
C ASN A 375 0.57 -14.25 -19.61
N MET A 376 0.44 -13.20 -20.43
CA MET A 376 0.46 -11.81 -19.99
C MET A 376 -0.97 -11.30 -19.87
N TRP A 377 -1.35 -10.76 -18.71
CA TRP A 377 -2.69 -10.24 -18.48
C TRP A 377 -2.76 -8.73 -18.66
N GLY A 378 -3.86 -8.25 -19.22
CA GLY A 378 -4.08 -6.83 -19.43
C GLY A 378 -5.42 -6.49 -20.08
N LEU A 379 -5.45 -5.38 -20.80
CA LEU A 379 -6.64 -4.81 -21.43
C LEU A 379 -6.46 -4.72 -22.94
N GLN A 380 -7.40 -5.28 -23.70
CA GLN A 380 -7.54 -5.01 -25.13
C GLN A 380 -8.48 -3.83 -25.32
N TRP A 381 -7.95 -2.70 -25.75
CA TRP A 381 -8.75 -1.52 -26.06
C TRP A 381 -9.44 -1.64 -27.42
N LYS A 382 -10.67 -1.15 -27.49
CA LYS A 382 -11.51 -1.07 -28.69
C LYS A 382 -11.73 0.37 -29.15
N SER A 383 -11.65 1.30 -28.21
CA SER A 383 -11.81 2.73 -28.44
C SER A 383 -11.00 3.52 -27.41
N GLY A 384 -10.97 4.84 -27.51
CA GLY A 384 -10.26 5.70 -26.55
C GLY A 384 -8.74 5.72 -26.68
N VAL A 385 -8.18 5.02 -27.68
CA VAL A 385 -6.75 5.06 -28.01
C VAL A 385 -6.40 6.40 -28.65
N LYS A 386 -5.45 7.12 -28.06
CA LYS A 386 -4.90 8.41 -28.51
C LYS A 386 -3.38 8.32 -28.46
N GLY A 387 -2.75 8.06 -29.60
CA GLY A 387 -1.32 7.78 -29.66
C GLY A 387 -0.99 6.48 -28.92
N MET A 388 0.02 6.50 -28.05
CA MET A 388 0.46 5.34 -27.25
C MET A 388 -0.27 5.22 -25.90
N MET A 389 -1.41 5.90 -25.73
CA MET A 389 -2.22 5.86 -24.52
C MET A 389 -3.66 5.57 -24.86
N ALA A 390 -4.34 4.79 -24.03
CA ALA A 390 -5.79 4.66 -24.03
C ALA A 390 -6.41 5.35 -22.82
N VAL A 391 -7.61 5.89 -22.99
CA VAL A 391 -8.30 6.66 -21.96
C VAL A 391 -9.55 5.90 -21.51
N PHE A 392 -9.62 5.64 -20.21
CA PHE A 392 -10.81 5.10 -19.55
C PHE A 392 -11.97 6.10 -19.65
N PRO A 393 -13.24 5.65 -19.76
CA PRO A 393 -14.39 6.54 -19.87
C PRO A 393 -14.44 7.58 -18.74
N GLN A 394 -14.62 8.84 -19.09
CA GLN A 394 -14.67 9.93 -18.11
C GLN A 394 -16.10 10.38 -17.79
N TYR A 395 -17.06 10.13 -18.69
CA TYR A 395 -18.40 10.71 -18.61
C TYR A 395 -19.45 9.64 -18.53
N TYR A 396 -20.47 9.88 -17.69
CA TYR A 396 -21.53 8.94 -17.41
C TYR A 396 -22.88 9.64 -17.36
N ARG A 397 -23.92 8.99 -17.89
CA ARG A 397 -25.32 9.41 -17.74
C ARG A 397 -26.02 8.46 -16.79
N TYR A 398 -26.80 9.01 -15.86
CA TYR A 398 -27.65 8.21 -15.00
C TYR A 398 -28.95 7.86 -15.73
N GLU A 399 -29.19 6.58 -15.95
CA GLU A 399 -30.42 6.08 -16.58
C GLU A 399 -30.75 4.66 -16.11
N GLY A 400 -32.03 4.36 -15.93
CA GLY A 400 -32.49 3.01 -15.55
C GLY A 400 -31.86 2.49 -14.24
N ASN A 401 -31.65 3.36 -13.25
CA ASN A 401 -30.96 3.09 -11.99
C ASN A 401 -29.49 2.65 -12.11
N LYS A 402 -28.82 3.04 -13.20
CA LYS A 402 -27.39 2.76 -13.43
C LYS A 402 -26.69 3.99 -13.98
N TYR A 403 -25.37 4.02 -13.85
CA TYR A 403 -24.53 4.93 -14.62
C TYR A 403 -24.07 4.25 -15.90
N VAL A 404 -24.35 4.85 -17.05
CA VAL A 404 -23.94 4.33 -18.36
C VAL A 404 -22.82 5.20 -18.89
N ALA A 405 -21.69 4.58 -19.27
CA ALA A 405 -20.58 5.27 -19.90
C ALA A 405 -21.01 5.92 -21.22
N ILE A 406 -20.70 7.21 -21.39
CA ILE A 406 -21.04 8.01 -22.57
C ILE A 406 -19.81 8.73 -23.12
N ARG A 407 -19.92 9.24 -24.36
CA ARG A 407 -18.87 10.07 -24.96
C ARG A 407 -18.94 11.50 -24.42
N GLU A 408 -17.82 12.21 -24.47
CA GLU A 408 -17.75 13.63 -24.09
C GLU A 408 -18.75 14.50 -24.89
N SER A 409 -18.93 14.21 -26.18
CA SER A 409 -19.89 14.90 -27.05
C SER A 409 -21.36 14.69 -26.68
N GLU A 410 -21.67 13.75 -25.78
CA GLU A 410 -23.03 13.44 -25.32
C GLU A 410 -23.35 14.11 -23.98
N VAL A 411 -22.38 14.85 -23.41
CA VAL A 411 -22.56 15.63 -22.19
C VAL A 411 -23.13 17.00 -22.56
N PRO A 412 -24.33 17.38 -22.07
CA PRO A 412 -24.92 18.68 -22.38
C PRO A 412 -24.06 19.83 -21.83
N ALA A 413 -23.76 20.83 -22.66
CA ALA A 413 -22.88 21.94 -22.29
C ALA A 413 -23.42 22.77 -21.11
N GLU A 414 -24.75 22.83 -20.94
CA GLU A 414 -25.38 23.52 -19.81
C GLU A 414 -25.01 22.91 -18.45
N THR A 415 -24.63 21.63 -18.42
CA THR A 415 -24.22 20.94 -17.18
C THR A 415 -22.90 21.50 -16.62
N GLY A 416 -22.07 22.16 -17.44
CA GLY A 416 -20.77 22.70 -17.02
C GLY A 416 -19.75 21.65 -16.55
N LEU A 417 -19.99 20.35 -16.79
CA LEU A 417 -19.13 19.26 -16.32
C LEU A 417 -17.79 19.20 -17.06
N ILE A 418 -17.78 19.48 -18.36
CA ILE A 418 -16.57 19.37 -19.20
C ILE A 418 -15.47 20.30 -18.69
N GLU A 419 -15.87 21.50 -18.24
CA GLU A 419 -15.00 22.56 -17.74
C GLU A 419 -14.44 22.28 -16.34
N GLN A 420 -15.07 21.40 -15.56
CA GLN A 420 -14.64 21.12 -14.19
C GLN A 420 -13.22 20.53 -14.15
N ARG A 421 -12.46 20.93 -13.13
CA ARG A 421 -11.10 20.44 -12.85
C ARG A 421 -11.06 19.85 -11.45
N PHE A 422 -10.44 18.69 -11.33
CA PHE A 422 -10.27 18.03 -10.04
C PHE A 422 -9.23 18.74 -9.21
N ARG A 423 -9.43 18.79 -7.89
CA ARG A 423 -8.47 19.36 -6.97
C ARG A 423 -7.17 18.57 -7.01
N LEU A 424 -6.05 19.30 -7.09
CA LEU A 424 -4.72 18.74 -6.95
C LEU A 424 -4.45 18.41 -5.48
N ALA A 425 -3.64 17.39 -5.25
CA ALA A 425 -3.12 17.05 -3.94
C ALA A 425 -2.05 18.08 -3.53
N GLU A 426 -2.12 18.52 -2.29
CA GLU A 426 -1.07 19.30 -1.66
C GLU A 426 -0.16 18.36 -0.84
N PRO A 427 1.11 18.73 -0.63
CA PRO A 427 1.98 17.99 0.30
C PRO A 427 1.33 17.86 1.68
N GLY A 428 1.26 16.63 2.18
CA GLY A 428 0.74 16.33 3.51
C GLY A 428 1.69 16.71 4.64
N HIS A 429 1.27 16.40 5.87
CA HIS A 429 2.07 16.59 7.08
C HIS A 429 3.36 15.74 7.05
N PRO A 430 4.40 16.12 7.80
CA PRO A 430 5.63 15.32 7.85
C PRO A 430 5.39 14.00 8.60
N TYR A 431 5.99 12.93 8.10
CA TYR A 431 6.16 11.70 8.88
C TYR A 431 7.24 11.91 9.94
N THR A 432 6.98 11.55 11.19
CA THR A 432 7.92 11.77 12.30
C THR A 432 8.06 10.57 13.24
N SER A 433 9.29 10.27 13.62
CA SER A 433 9.62 9.15 14.49
C SER A 433 10.30 9.63 15.76
N ASN A 434 9.82 9.16 16.91
CA ASN A 434 10.45 9.39 18.22
C ASN A 434 11.52 8.34 18.56
N TRP A 435 11.80 7.38 17.66
CA TRP A 435 12.79 6.31 17.85
C TRP A 435 14.23 6.81 17.85
N VAL A 436 14.46 8.06 17.42
CA VAL A 436 15.78 8.71 17.40
C VAL A 436 15.87 9.86 18.40
N ASN A 437 15.09 9.85 19.48
CA ASN A 437 15.23 10.84 20.56
C ASN A 437 16.56 10.67 21.30
N ILE A 438 17.65 11.05 20.63
CA ILE A 438 18.92 11.45 21.20
C ILE A 438 18.73 12.94 21.48
N HIS A 439 18.11 13.29 22.62
CA HIS A 439 18.09 14.69 23.04
C HIS A 439 19.44 15.01 23.71
N PRO A 440 20.22 16.00 23.23
CA PRO A 440 20.72 16.99 24.15
C PRO A 440 19.49 17.79 24.61
N SER A 441 19.13 17.62 25.88
CA SER A 441 18.15 18.41 26.65
C SER A 441 17.37 19.49 25.88
N VAL A 442 16.11 19.23 25.54
CA VAL A 442 15.11 20.30 25.38
C VAL A 442 13.89 19.89 26.18
N GLU A 443 13.45 20.81 27.02
CA GLU A 443 12.44 20.64 28.06
C GLU A 443 11.11 20.11 27.53
N ALA A 444 10.49 19.23 28.32
CA ALA A 444 9.22 18.61 28.04
C ALA A 444 8.13 19.66 27.82
N ASN A 445 7.50 19.66 26.64
CA ASN A 445 6.29 20.45 26.39
C ASN A 445 5.08 19.72 27.04
N PRO A 446 4.15 20.45 27.68
CA PRO A 446 3.07 19.84 28.46
C PRO A 446 1.97 19.24 27.58
N ARG A 447 1.31 18.20 28.11
CA ARG A 447 0.27 17.38 27.46
C ARG A 447 -0.91 18.23 26.98
N PRO A 448 -1.55 17.89 25.83
CA PRO A 448 -2.81 18.51 25.44
C PRO A 448 -3.96 18.06 26.36
N GLU A 449 -4.81 19.01 26.75
CA GLU A 449 -6.02 18.78 27.55
C GLU A 449 -7.09 17.97 26.81
N ASP A 450 -7.72 17.10 27.58
CA ASP A 450 -8.78 16.15 27.25
C ASP A 450 -10.09 16.85 26.80
N ARG A 451 -10.60 16.50 25.61
CA ARG A 451 -11.96 16.84 25.18
C ARG A 451 -12.90 15.66 25.48
N SER A 452 -13.57 15.81 26.61
CA SER A 452 -14.73 15.09 27.13
C SER A 452 -15.53 14.19 26.15
N SER A 453 -15.74 12.94 26.56
CA SER A 453 -17.01 12.24 26.35
C SER A 453 -17.36 11.39 27.56
N LYS A 454 -18.50 11.70 28.19
CA LYS A 454 -19.04 11.05 29.39
C LYS A 454 -19.50 9.62 29.06
N VAL A 455 -18.87 8.62 29.67
CA VAL A 455 -19.51 7.31 29.95
C VAL A 455 -19.14 6.92 31.38
N LYS A 456 -20.16 6.74 32.23
CA LYS A 456 -20.03 6.21 33.59
C LYS A 456 -19.77 4.72 33.54
N LEU A 457 -18.66 4.26 34.14
CA LEU A 457 -18.46 2.87 34.54
C LEU A 457 -18.14 2.81 36.03
N ILE A 458 -18.76 1.85 36.70
CA ILE A 458 -18.72 1.61 38.15
C ILE A 458 -17.74 0.48 38.44
N LYS A 459 -16.99 0.68 39.54
CA LYS A 459 -16.23 -0.24 40.42
C LYS A 459 -14.84 -0.72 39.97
N GLU A 460 -13.88 -0.25 40.76
CA GLU A 460 -12.48 -0.69 40.87
C GLU A 460 -12.34 -2.20 41.12
N PRO A 461 -11.12 -2.73 40.87
CA PRO A 461 -10.37 -3.18 42.03
C PRO A 461 -8.88 -2.77 42.07
N ALA A 462 -8.43 -2.70 43.32
CA ALA A 462 -7.09 -2.93 43.86
C ALA A 462 -5.93 -2.01 43.43
N GLU A 463 -5.55 -1.18 44.39
CA GLU A 463 -4.29 -0.46 44.50
C GLU A 463 -3.08 -1.35 44.16
N GLY A 464 -2.16 -0.79 43.38
CA GLY A 464 -0.78 -1.27 43.28
C GLY A 464 -0.26 -1.45 41.86
N LEU A 465 -0.13 -0.37 41.10
CA LEU A 465 0.88 -0.22 40.04
C LEU A 465 1.11 1.28 39.84
N VAL A 466 1.97 1.85 40.69
CA VAL A 466 2.57 3.15 40.41
C VAL A 466 3.43 2.95 39.15
N ALA A 467 3.15 3.70 38.09
CA ALA A 467 3.98 3.71 36.90
C ALA A 467 5.39 4.14 37.29
N ASP A 468 6.34 3.21 37.20
CA ASP A 468 7.75 3.48 37.38
C ASP A 468 8.26 4.32 36.20
N HIS A 469 8.51 5.60 36.49
CA HIS A 469 9.10 6.58 35.57
C HIS A 469 10.65 6.58 35.61
N SER A 470 11.29 5.45 35.95
CA SER A 470 12.75 5.33 35.96
C SER A 470 13.30 4.27 34.99
N TYR A 471 13.33 4.59 33.70
CA TYR A 471 14.29 3.93 32.79
C TYR A 471 15.09 4.99 32.03
N PRO A 472 16.32 5.30 32.49
CA PRO A 472 17.25 6.08 31.70
C PRO A 472 17.83 5.20 30.58
N ASP A 473 17.65 5.63 29.33
CA ASP A 473 18.68 5.60 28.29
C ASP A 473 19.15 4.25 27.66
N VAL A 474 18.23 3.40 27.13
CA VAL A 474 18.62 2.17 26.39
C VAL A 474 17.84 1.92 25.09
N ARG A 475 17.27 2.94 24.42
CA ARG A 475 16.70 2.72 23.07
C ARG A 475 17.79 2.32 22.06
N PRO A 476 17.47 1.57 20.99
CA PRO A 476 18.45 1.22 19.99
C PRO A 476 19.08 2.48 19.39
N ARG A 477 20.40 2.56 19.41
CA ARG A 477 21.12 3.77 18.97
C ARG A 477 21.61 3.60 17.53
N PRO A 478 21.39 4.60 16.67
CA PRO A 478 22.01 4.58 15.35
C PRO A 478 23.53 4.64 15.48
N LYS A 479 24.22 3.95 14.58
CA LYS A 479 25.67 3.98 14.45
C LYS A 479 26.16 5.25 13.75
N ALA A 480 25.37 5.79 12.81
CA ALA A 480 25.70 7.02 12.09
C ALA A 480 24.43 7.76 11.62
N GLY A 481 24.53 9.08 11.46
CA GLY A 481 23.47 9.96 10.96
C GLY A 481 23.29 11.21 11.83
N PRO A 482 22.31 12.07 11.53
CA PRO A 482 21.35 11.94 10.43
C PRO A 482 21.98 12.14 9.06
N PHE A 483 21.42 11.47 8.06
CA PHE A 483 21.62 11.73 6.64
C PHE A 483 20.32 12.20 6.01
N LYS A 484 20.42 12.93 4.89
CA LYS A 484 19.25 13.42 4.15
C LYS A 484 19.38 13.17 2.65
N VAL A 485 18.29 12.79 2.01
CA VAL A 485 18.14 12.75 0.55
C VAL A 485 16.85 13.45 0.14
N ARG A 486 16.84 14.00 -1.07
CA ARG A 486 15.64 14.56 -1.70
C ARG A 486 15.14 13.58 -2.74
N LEU A 487 13.88 13.20 -2.66
CA LEU A 487 13.27 12.25 -3.57
C LEU A 487 12.61 12.95 -4.77
N ALA A 488 12.31 12.17 -5.81
CA ALA A 488 11.60 12.60 -7.02
C ALA A 488 10.22 13.19 -6.74
N ASP A 489 9.61 12.83 -5.61
CA ASP A 489 8.32 13.36 -5.17
C ASP A 489 8.38 14.74 -4.51
N GLY A 490 9.58 15.34 -4.45
CA GLY A 490 9.82 16.64 -3.83
C GLY A 490 9.94 16.60 -2.31
N SER A 491 9.82 15.44 -1.68
CA SER A 491 10.06 15.27 -0.24
C SER A 491 11.54 15.12 0.09
N VAL A 492 11.88 15.36 1.36
CA VAL A 492 13.18 15.08 1.96
C VAL A 492 13.03 13.97 2.97
N VAL A 493 13.82 12.92 2.83
CA VAL A 493 13.92 11.80 3.75
C VAL A 493 15.11 12.01 4.67
N THR A 494 14.90 11.92 5.98
CA THR A 494 15.97 11.84 6.99
C THR A 494 16.09 10.41 7.49
N TYR A 495 17.31 9.87 7.51
CA TYR A 495 17.58 8.49 7.89
C TYR A 495 18.89 8.35 8.67
N TYR A 496 19.03 7.22 9.36
CA TYR A 496 20.20 6.86 10.15
C TYR A 496 20.62 5.43 9.86
N TRP A 497 21.90 5.10 10.05
CA TRP A 497 22.40 3.73 9.93
C TRP A 497 22.33 3.04 11.28
N TYR A 498 21.69 1.88 11.31
CA TYR A 498 21.62 1.02 12.49
C TYR A 498 22.37 -0.28 12.21
N ARG A 499 23.00 -0.83 13.25
CA ARG A 499 23.35 -2.25 13.21
C ARG A 499 22.05 -3.02 13.04
N PHE A 500 22.03 -4.04 12.19
CA PHE A 500 20.80 -4.69 11.77
C PHE A 500 19.91 -5.12 12.95
N ILE A 501 20.48 -5.79 13.96
CA ILE A 501 19.73 -6.25 15.15
C ILE A 501 19.28 -5.13 16.09
N ASP A 502 19.85 -3.93 15.93
CA ASP A 502 19.54 -2.74 16.72
C ASP A 502 18.59 -1.80 15.97
N GLN A 503 17.99 -2.21 14.84
CA GLN A 503 16.94 -1.39 14.22
C GLN A 503 15.66 -1.40 15.09
N PRO A 504 14.82 -0.33 15.03
CA PRO A 504 13.64 -0.21 15.90
C PRO A 504 12.71 -1.42 15.88
N ALA A 505 12.56 -2.09 14.74
CA ALA A 505 11.67 -3.23 14.54
C ALA A 505 11.87 -4.37 15.55
N PHE A 506 13.11 -4.56 16.04
CA PHE A 506 13.43 -5.61 17.00
C PHE A 506 13.27 -5.20 18.46
N TRP A 507 13.05 -3.91 18.76
CA TRP A 507 13.10 -3.39 20.13
C TRP A 507 12.15 -4.12 21.09
N GLN A 508 10.92 -4.41 20.64
CA GLN A 508 9.93 -5.13 21.44
C GLN A 508 10.38 -6.56 21.81
N TYR A 509 11.36 -7.12 21.09
CA TYR A 509 11.87 -8.47 21.29
C TYR A 509 13.27 -8.47 21.93
N THR A 510 14.03 -7.39 21.85
CA THR A 510 15.44 -7.37 22.28
C THR A 510 15.67 -6.53 23.53
N ARG A 511 14.61 -5.94 24.10
CA ARG A 511 14.64 -5.10 25.29
C ARG A 511 15.34 -5.81 26.46
N PRO A 512 16.32 -5.15 27.11
CA PRO A 512 16.93 -5.69 28.32
C PRO A 512 15.89 -5.93 29.42
N GLY A 513 15.97 -7.09 30.08
CA GLY A 513 15.10 -7.44 31.21
C GLY A 513 13.71 -7.94 30.81
N ASP A 514 13.36 -8.02 29.53
CA ASP A 514 12.12 -8.68 29.11
C ASP A 514 12.26 -10.21 29.30
N PRO A 515 11.46 -10.85 30.16
CA PRO A 515 11.50 -12.31 30.35
C PRO A 515 11.10 -13.09 29.08
N ASN A 516 10.41 -12.44 28.14
CA ASN A 516 10.05 -13.00 26.83
C ASN A 516 10.99 -12.50 25.71
N GLY A 517 12.05 -11.79 26.06
CA GLY A 517 13.00 -11.24 25.12
C GLY A 517 13.87 -12.31 24.47
N TRP A 518 14.39 -11.99 23.28
CA TRP A 518 15.30 -12.83 22.52
C TRP A 518 16.62 -13.02 23.26
N SER A 519 17.09 -14.27 23.27
CA SER A 519 18.40 -14.62 23.80
C SER A 519 19.54 -13.90 23.08
N ALA A 520 20.66 -13.71 23.77
CA ALA A 520 21.87 -13.14 23.16
C ALA A 520 22.32 -13.97 21.95
N GLU A 521 22.16 -15.29 22.01
CA GLU A 521 22.49 -16.21 20.93
C GLU A 521 21.59 -16.01 19.69
N LYS A 522 20.27 -15.89 19.86
CA LYS A 522 19.33 -15.64 18.75
C LYS A 522 19.68 -14.34 18.02
N LYS A 523 19.94 -13.27 18.78
CA LYS A 523 20.37 -11.96 18.27
C LYS A 523 21.67 -12.06 17.46
N ALA A 524 22.68 -12.75 18.01
CA ALA A 524 23.98 -12.92 17.35
C ALA A 524 23.88 -13.75 16.06
N LYS A 525 23.09 -14.85 16.08
CA LYS A 525 22.85 -15.69 14.90
C LYS A 525 22.20 -14.91 13.76
N LEU A 526 21.15 -14.13 14.07
CA LEU A 526 20.47 -13.32 13.05
C LEU A 526 21.40 -12.26 12.47
N GLN A 527 22.13 -11.53 13.33
CA GLN A 527 23.10 -10.53 12.89
C GLN A 527 24.16 -11.15 11.96
N ALA A 528 24.75 -12.29 12.34
CA ALA A 528 25.76 -12.98 11.52
C ALA A 528 25.20 -13.48 10.18
N LEU A 529 23.94 -13.92 10.14
CA LEU A 529 23.27 -14.30 8.89
C LEU A 529 23.11 -13.08 7.96
N VAL A 530 22.69 -11.94 8.50
CA VAL A 530 22.55 -10.70 7.71
C VAL A 530 23.89 -10.19 7.20
N GLU A 531 24.96 -10.31 7.99
CA GLU A 531 26.30 -9.99 7.54
C GLU A 531 26.71 -10.85 6.33
N LYS A 532 26.39 -12.15 6.33
CA LYS A 532 26.60 -13.02 5.16
C LYS A 532 25.79 -12.55 3.94
N ILE A 533 24.51 -12.19 4.13
CA ILE A 533 23.66 -11.68 3.05
C ILE A 533 24.28 -10.41 2.47
N HIS A 534 24.56 -9.38 3.29
CA HIS A 534 25.12 -8.11 2.79
C HIS A 534 26.47 -8.28 2.08
N ALA A 535 27.27 -9.27 2.49
CA ALA A 535 28.57 -9.55 1.87
C ALA A 535 28.46 -10.28 0.51
N THR A 536 27.35 -10.97 0.22
CA THR A 536 27.30 -11.94 -0.90
C THR A 536 26.10 -11.77 -1.84
N TRP A 537 25.10 -10.98 -1.45
CA TRP A 537 23.90 -10.68 -2.21
C TRP A 537 23.98 -9.23 -2.70
N PRO A 538 24.53 -9.00 -3.90
CA PRO A 538 24.67 -7.66 -4.47
C PRO A 538 23.33 -7.16 -5.02
N ILE A 539 23.23 -5.85 -5.28
CA ILE A 539 21.99 -5.23 -5.75
C ILE A 539 21.77 -5.26 -7.27
N ASP A 540 22.65 -5.93 -8.01
CA ASP A 540 22.67 -5.96 -9.48
C ASP A 540 22.57 -7.39 -10.05
N ARG A 541 22.39 -8.40 -9.19
CA ARG A 541 22.13 -9.79 -9.60
C ARG A 541 20.65 -10.02 -9.89
N ASP A 542 20.37 -10.90 -10.85
CA ASP A 542 19.04 -11.45 -11.05
C ASP A 542 18.71 -12.50 -9.97
N TYR A 543 17.88 -12.11 -9.00
CA TYR A 543 17.33 -13.02 -7.98
C TYR A 543 16.12 -13.79 -8.51
N MET A 544 15.29 -13.10 -9.29
CA MET A 544 14.16 -13.67 -10.03
C MET A 544 14.53 -13.70 -11.51
N ALA A 545 13.88 -14.57 -12.29
CA ALA A 545 14.00 -14.50 -13.75
C ALA A 545 13.57 -13.09 -14.24
N PRO A 546 14.27 -12.50 -15.23
CA PRO A 546 13.88 -11.21 -15.79
C PRO A 546 12.49 -11.30 -16.45
N PRO A 547 11.80 -10.15 -16.66
CA PRO A 547 10.50 -10.17 -17.33
C PRO A 547 10.65 -10.72 -18.75
N ALA A 548 9.68 -11.52 -19.19
CA ALA A 548 9.69 -12.09 -20.53
C ALA A 548 9.47 -11.03 -21.62
N PHE A 549 8.77 -9.95 -21.28
CA PHE A 549 8.45 -8.84 -22.18
C PHE A 549 8.73 -7.48 -21.52
N GLY A 550 9.07 -6.48 -22.36
CA GLY A 550 9.25 -5.10 -21.92
C GLY A 550 10.59 -4.88 -21.20
N ARG A 551 10.68 -3.78 -20.47
CA ARG A 551 11.89 -3.36 -19.73
C ARG A 551 11.56 -3.17 -18.27
N LEU A 552 12.57 -3.32 -17.41
CA LEU A 552 12.43 -3.02 -15.99
C LEU A 552 12.34 -1.50 -15.76
N VAL A 553 11.46 -1.10 -14.85
CA VAL A 553 11.40 0.28 -14.35
C VAL A 553 12.65 0.58 -13.52
N LYS A 554 13.02 1.86 -13.40
CA LYS A 554 14.06 2.31 -12.48
C LYS A 554 13.41 2.90 -11.23
N LEU A 555 13.93 2.53 -10.07
CA LEU A 555 13.63 3.23 -8.82
C LEU A 555 14.26 4.62 -8.87
N ASP A 556 13.72 5.56 -8.10
CA ASP A 556 14.34 6.85 -7.87
C ASP A 556 15.79 6.65 -7.36
N PRO A 557 16.81 7.13 -8.07
CA PRO A 557 18.21 6.96 -7.68
C PRO A 557 18.53 7.51 -6.28
N ALA A 558 17.77 8.50 -5.78
CA ALA A 558 17.96 9.06 -4.45
C ALA A 558 17.63 8.06 -3.32
N LEU A 559 16.85 7.00 -3.61
CA LEU A 559 16.58 5.92 -2.67
C LEU A 559 17.74 4.94 -2.53
N ILE A 560 18.63 4.88 -3.52
CA ILE A 560 19.76 3.94 -3.54
C ILE A 560 20.98 4.61 -2.89
N VAL A 561 21.27 4.21 -1.65
CA VAL A 561 22.30 4.85 -0.82
C VAL A 561 23.58 4.01 -0.77
N THR A 562 24.70 4.70 -0.63
CA THR A 562 26.00 4.07 -0.36
C THR A 562 26.22 3.98 1.15
N PRO A 563 26.52 2.80 1.71
CA PRO A 563 26.89 2.66 3.11
C PRO A 563 28.12 3.51 3.46
N PRO A 564 28.14 4.19 4.62
CA PRO A 564 29.35 4.83 5.14
C PRO A 564 30.48 3.81 5.34
N PRO A 565 31.75 4.24 5.29
CA PRO A 565 32.89 3.37 5.55
C PRO A 565 32.74 2.57 6.85
N GLY A 566 32.87 1.25 6.76
CA GLY A 566 32.75 0.33 7.89
C GLY A 566 31.32 -0.10 8.23
N LEU A 567 30.31 0.40 7.50
CA LEU A 567 28.89 0.02 7.65
C LEU A 567 28.35 -0.76 6.45
N GLU A 568 29.22 -1.24 5.55
CA GLU A 568 28.84 -1.95 4.33
C GLU A 568 28.17 -3.30 4.63
N VAL A 569 28.46 -3.93 5.76
CA VAL A 569 28.01 -5.28 6.11
C VAL A 569 27.40 -5.26 7.51
N GLY A 570 26.20 -5.84 7.66
CA GLY A 570 25.51 -5.93 8.96
C GLY A 570 24.79 -4.65 9.44
N TYR A 571 24.71 -3.60 8.62
CA TYR A 571 24.01 -2.35 8.94
C TYR A 571 22.96 -2.00 7.88
N VAL A 572 21.91 -1.28 8.28
CA VAL A 572 20.80 -0.87 7.40
C VAL A 572 20.44 0.62 7.62
N PRO A 573 20.02 1.34 6.55
CA PRO A 573 19.59 2.73 6.65
C PRO A 573 18.09 2.83 6.98
N ILE A 574 17.74 3.25 8.19
CA ILE A 574 16.36 3.37 8.67
C ILE A 574 15.85 4.81 8.51
N VAL A 575 14.72 4.96 7.82
CA VAL A 575 14.03 6.24 7.66
C VAL A 575 13.26 6.61 8.91
N VAL A 576 13.44 7.85 9.38
CA VAL A 576 12.89 8.33 10.66
C VAL A 576 12.10 9.63 10.51
N ARG A 577 12.21 10.29 9.36
CA ARG A 577 11.39 11.45 9.00
C ARG A 577 11.27 11.54 7.49
N GLN A 578 10.10 11.95 7.01
CA GLN A 578 9.92 12.38 5.63
C GLN A 578 9.01 13.61 5.61
N GLU A 579 9.43 14.66 4.91
CA GLU A 579 8.73 15.93 4.90
C GLU A 579 8.81 16.61 3.55
N ALA A 580 7.89 17.53 3.24
CA ALA A 580 8.02 18.37 2.06
C ALA A 580 9.34 19.15 2.12
N ALA A 581 10.05 19.22 1.00
CA ALA A 581 11.23 20.05 0.97
C ALA A 581 10.89 21.53 1.20
N GLN A 582 11.72 22.20 2.01
CA GLN A 582 11.67 23.66 2.12
C GLN A 582 11.99 24.27 0.76
N LYS A 583 11.18 25.27 0.36
CA LYS A 583 11.34 26.03 -0.88
C LYS A 583 12.50 27.00 -0.79
#